data_AF-A0A7W8E3A7-F1
#
_entry.id   AF-A0A7W8E3A7-F1
#
_cell.length_a   1.000
_cell.length_b   1.000
_cell.length_c   1.000
_cell.angle_alpha   90.00
_cell.angle_beta   90.00
_cell.angle_gamma   90.00
#
_symmetry.space_group_name_H-M   'P 1'
#
loop_
_entity.id
_entity.type
_entity.pdbx_description
1 polymer ?
#
loop_
_entity_poly.entity_id
_entity_poly.type
_entity_poly.pdbx_seq_one_letter_code
_entity_poly.pdbx_strand_id
1 'polypeptide(L)'
;MADQALRRSLWDKLSAIDMDLQTDIDGIRTKVATLEAARDRTTVAGVKAEIQAEIDQWILIHAHVLLSTRFASPEKALEDLAPEKPAASPRTGPVHEISNVKRWIVIAFTLGVIAGAISLWLLL
;
A
#
# COMPACT_ATOMS: atom_id res chain seq x y z
N MET A 1 -25.30 26.92 23.95
CA MET A 1 -25.86 25.55 23.83
C MET A 1 -25.95 25.08 22.37
N ALA A 2 -26.40 25.90 21.41
CA ALA A 2 -26.48 25.54 19.99
C ALA A 2 -25.13 25.11 19.37
N ASP A 3 -24.03 25.76 19.75
CA ASP A 3 -22.69 25.45 19.27
C ASP A 3 -22.19 24.05 19.68
N GLN A 4 -22.46 23.62 20.93
CA GLN A 4 -22.12 22.27 21.39
C GLN A 4 -22.96 21.17 20.72
N ALA A 5 -24.21 21.46 20.37
CA ALA A 5 -25.09 20.51 19.67
C ALA A 5 -24.65 20.35 18.21
N LEU A 6 -24.31 21.45 17.53
CA LEU A 6 -23.77 21.42 16.17
C LEU A 6 -22.44 20.67 16.12
N ARG A 7 -21.52 20.95 17.06
CA ARG A 7 -20.24 20.26 17.15
C ARG A 7 -20.39 18.75 17.36
N ARG A 8 -21.31 18.32 18.24
CA ARG A 8 -21.62 16.89 18.44
C ARG A 8 -22.18 16.26 17.17
N SER A 9 -23.14 16.91 16.51
CA SER A 9 -23.72 16.39 15.26
C SER A 9 -22.69 16.24 14.13
N LEU A 10 -21.76 17.18 14.01
CA LEU A 10 -20.66 17.08 13.05
C LEU A 10 -19.70 15.93 13.39
N TRP A 11 -19.43 15.71 14.68
CA TRP A 11 -18.56 14.63 15.14
C TRP A 11 -19.17 13.24 14.92
N ASP A 12 -20.47 13.10 15.16
CA ASP A 12 -21.20 11.85 14.90
C ASP A 12 -21.18 11.52 13.40
N LYS A 13 -21.41 12.54 12.55
CA LYS A 13 -21.33 12.38 11.08
C LYS A 13 -19.92 11.99 10.62
N LEU A 14 -18.89 12.63 11.15
CA LEU A 14 -17.50 12.30 10.79
C LEU A 14 -17.13 10.88 11.21
N SER A 15 -17.57 10.47 12.41
CA SER A 15 -17.30 9.13 12.95
C SER A 15 -18.00 8.04 12.13
N ALA A 16 -19.24 8.29 11.67
CA ALA A 16 -19.95 7.39 10.78
C ALA A 16 -19.23 7.24 9.43
N ILE A 17 -18.76 8.34 8.85
CA ILE A 17 -18.00 8.33 7.59
C ILE A 17 -16.68 7.57 7.75
N ASP A 18 -15.96 7.74 8.86
CA ASP A 18 -14.71 7.00 9.15
C ASP A 18 -14.96 5.49 9.22
N MET A 19 -16.04 5.08 9.90
CA MET A 19 -16.43 3.68 10.03
C MET A 19 -16.84 3.04 8.68
N ASP A 20 -17.62 3.75 7.87
CA ASP A 20 -18.03 3.28 6.54
C ASP A 20 -16.80 3.10 5.64
N LEU A 21 -15.91 4.08 5.61
CA LEU A 21 -14.69 4.00 4.79
C LEU A 21 -13.73 2.90 5.26
N GLN A 22 -13.63 2.67 6.58
CA GLN A 22 -12.86 1.54 7.11
C GLN A 22 -13.45 0.19 6.68
N THR A 23 -14.78 0.09 6.66
CA THR A 23 -15.49 -1.10 6.17
C THR A 23 -15.20 -1.34 4.70
N ASP A 24 -15.21 -0.29 3.88
CA ASP A 24 -14.87 -0.38 2.45
C ASP A 24 -13.41 -0.81 2.23
N ILE A 25 -12.48 -0.25 3.02
CA ILE A 25 -11.05 -0.62 3.01
C ILE A 25 -10.87 -2.12 3.28
N ASP A 26 -11.55 -2.64 4.30
CA ASP A 26 -11.44 -4.05 4.67
C ASP A 26 -12.14 -4.97 3.65
N GLY A 27 -13.23 -4.50 3.03
CA GLY A 27 -13.87 -5.15 1.89
C GLY A 27 -12.94 -5.27 0.67
N ILE A 28 -12.24 -4.17 0.32
CA ILE A 28 -11.28 -4.16 -0.79
C ILE A 28 -10.11 -5.10 -0.50
N ARG A 29 -9.54 -5.08 0.72
CA ARG A 29 -8.47 -6.00 1.12
C ARG A 29 -8.88 -7.47 0.96
N THR A 30 -10.09 -7.80 1.40
CA THR A 30 -10.64 -9.15 1.27
C THR A 30 -10.78 -9.58 -0.20
N LYS A 31 -11.22 -8.65 -1.06
CA LYS A 31 -11.35 -8.90 -2.49
C LYS A 31 -10.00 -9.10 -3.18
N VAL A 32 -9.02 -8.25 -2.89
CA VAL A 32 -7.64 -8.40 -3.39
C VAL A 32 -7.06 -9.75 -2.98
N ALA A 33 -7.16 -10.13 -1.71
CA ALA A 33 -6.65 -11.42 -1.24
C ALA A 33 -7.31 -12.62 -1.96
N THR A 34 -8.61 -12.52 -2.25
CA THR A 34 -9.35 -13.55 -3.01
C THR A 34 -8.84 -13.65 -4.45
N LEU A 35 -8.61 -12.51 -5.11
CA LEU A 35 -8.07 -12.47 -6.47
C LEU A 35 -6.63 -12.98 -6.53
N GLU A 36 -5.78 -12.62 -5.56
CA GLU A 36 -4.42 -13.14 -5.45
C GLU A 36 -4.42 -14.67 -5.33
N ALA A 37 -5.28 -15.22 -4.46
CA ALA A 37 -5.43 -16.67 -4.34
C ALA A 37 -5.93 -17.32 -5.65
N ALA A 38 -6.84 -16.67 -6.37
CA ALA A 38 -7.33 -17.14 -7.68
C ALA A 38 -6.22 -17.10 -8.74
N ARG A 39 -5.45 -16.02 -8.80
CA ARG A 39 -4.28 -15.84 -9.69
C ARG A 39 -3.24 -16.93 -9.45
N ASP A 40 -2.95 -17.24 -8.18
CA ASP A 40 -1.91 -18.19 -7.79
C ASP A 40 -2.31 -19.64 -8.10
N ARG A 41 -3.62 -19.95 -8.09
CA ARG A 41 -4.16 -21.25 -8.54
C ARG A 41 -4.30 -21.37 -10.05
N THR A 42 -4.26 -20.25 -10.77
CA THR A 42 -4.46 -20.21 -12.23
C THR A 42 -3.15 -20.51 -12.94
N THR A 43 -3.16 -21.52 -13.83
CA THR A 43 -2.01 -21.93 -14.65
C THR A 43 -2.03 -21.32 -16.06
N VAL A 44 -3.19 -20.78 -16.50
CA VAL A 44 -3.36 -20.16 -17.81
C VAL A 44 -2.84 -18.72 -17.77
N ALA A 45 -1.80 -18.43 -18.57
CA ALA A 45 -1.14 -17.12 -18.55
C ALA A 45 -2.07 -15.93 -18.85
N GLY A 46 -2.98 -16.08 -19.81
CA GLY A 46 -3.96 -15.03 -20.17
C GLY A 46 -4.90 -14.69 -19.01
N VAL A 47 -5.50 -15.72 -18.40
CA VAL A 47 -6.37 -15.55 -17.22
C VAL A 47 -5.59 -14.99 -16.03
N LYS A 48 -4.33 -15.40 -15.85
CA LYS A 48 -3.47 -14.86 -14.79
C LYS A 48 -3.20 -13.35 -14.98
N ALA A 49 -3.01 -12.92 -16.23
CA ALA A 49 -2.82 -11.51 -16.56
C ALA A 49 -4.10 -10.69 -16.35
N GLU A 50 -5.27 -11.24 -16.69
CA GLU A 50 -6.57 -10.60 -16.42
C GLU A 50 -6.82 -10.43 -14.93
N ILE A 51 -6.59 -11.48 -14.12
CA ILE A 51 -6.72 -11.39 -12.66
C ILE A 51 -5.73 -10.38 -12.08
N GLN A 52 -4.50 -10.31 -12.61
CA GLN A 52 -3.52 -9.30 -12.18
C GLN A 52 -3.99 -7.88 -12.50
N ALA A 53 -4.55 -7.64 -13.69
CA ALA A 53 -5.11 -6.34 -14.04
C ALA A 53 -6.27 -5.93 -13.12
N GLU A 54 -7.11 -6.89 -12.72
CA GLU A 54 -8.17 -6.63 -11.74
C GLU A 54 -7.61 -6.29 -10.36
N ILE A 55 -6.58 -7.01 -9.89
CA ILE A 55 -5.87 -6.70 -8.63
C ILE A 55 -5.32 -5.28 -8.67
N ASP A 56 -4.65 -4.90 -9.76
CA ASP A 56 -4.07 -3.56 -9.92
C ASP A 56 -5.14 -2.47 -9.85
N GLN A 57 -6.31 -2.70 -10.45
CA GLN A 57 -7.46 -1.80 -10.35
C GLN A 57 -7.96 -1.65 -8.91
N TRP A 58 -8.10 -2.75 -8.16
CA TRP A 58 -8.54 -2.70 -6.76
C TRP A 58 -7.52 -2.01 -5.85
N ILE A 59 -6.22 -2.16 -6.11
CA ILE A 59 -5.16 -1.46 -5.38
C ILE A 59 -5.26 0.06 -5.61
N LEU A 60 -5.53 0.50 -6.85
CA LEU A 60 -5.74 1.93 -7.14
C LEU A 60 -6.97 2.49 -6.42
N ILE A 61 -8.08 1.74 -6.40
CA ILE A 61 -9.28 2.12 -5.64
C ILE A 61 -8.95 2.20 -4.14
N HIS A 62 -8.22 1.21 -3.60
CA HIS A 62 -7.81 1.20 -2.19
C HIS A 62 -6.96 2.43 -1.83
N ALA A 63 -5.98 2.78 -2.68
CA ALA A 63 -5.15 3.95 -2.49
C ALA A 63 -5.98 5.24 -2.51
N HIS A 64 -6.97 5.35 -3.40
CA HIS A 64 -7.86 6.50 -3.48
C HIS A 64 -8.73 6.65 -2.22
N VAL A 65 -9.31 5.54 -1.74
CA VAL A 65 -10.13 5.53 -0.51
C VAL A 65 -9.26 5.86 0.71
N LEU A 66 -8.07 5.26 0.85
CA LEU A 66 -7.13 5.55 1.93
C LEU A 66 -6.65 6.99 1.94
N LEU A 67 -6.34 7.57 0.78
CA LEU A 67 -5.95 8.97 0.71
C LEU A 67 -7.10 9.89 1.09
N SER A 68 -8.34 9.53 0.73
CA SER A 68 -9.54 10.30 1.10
C SER A 68 -9.83 10.25 2.60
N THR A 69 -9.53 9.13 3.28
CA THR A 69 -9.69 9.00 4.75
C THR A 69 -8.54 9.63 5.54
N ARG A 70 -7.30 9.58 5.03
CA ARG A 70 -6.13 10.10 5.76
C ARG A 70 -6.18 11.62 5.99
N PHE A 71 -6.89 12.36 5.15
CA PHE A 71 -7.15 13.79 5.36
C PHE A 71 -8.32 14.08 6.32
N ALA A 72 -9.12 13.08 6.69
CA ALA A 72 -10.23 13.20 7.63
C ALA A 72 -9.81 13.04 9.11
N SER A 73 -8.62 12.47 9.38
CA SER A 73 -8.11 12.26 10.75
C SER A 73 -6.58 12.46 10.86
N PRO A 74 -6.09 13.71 10.87
CA PRO A 74 -4.66 14.01 10.94
C PRO A 74 -4.00 13.61 12.27
N GLU A 75 -4.77 13.38 13.34
CA GLU A 75 -4.21 12.98 14.65
C GLU A 75 -3.68 11.54 14.66
N LYS A 76 -4.35 10.60 13.96
CA LYS A 76 -3.85 9.21 13.83
C LYS A 76 -2.61 9.11 12.94
N ALA A 77 -2.43 10.03 12.00
CA ALA A 77 -1.26 10.05 11.11
C ALA A 77 0.05 10.37 11.87
N LEU A 78 -0.03 11.03 13.03
CA LEU A 78 1.12 11.31 13.87
C LEU A 78 1.48 10.13 14.79
N GLU A 79 0.48 9.32 15.17
CA GLU A 79 0.66 8.15 16.02
C GLU A 79 1.31 6.97 15.27
N ASP A 80 0.97 6.80 13.98
CA ASP A 80 1.63 5.85 13.05
C ASP A 80 3.07 6.27 12.66
N LEU A 81 3.47 7.52 12.96
CA LEU A 81 4.83 8.04 12.77
C LEU A 81 5.65 8.00 14.07
N ALA A 82 5.06 7.58 15.18
CA ALA A 82 5.84 7.29 16.38
C ALA A 82 6.80 6.14 16.04
N PRO A 83 8.12 6.29 16.27
CA PRO A 83 9.05 5.20 16.02
C PRO A 83 8.61 4.01 16.86
N GLU A 84 8.20 2.94 16.20
CA GLU A 84 7.86 1.69 16.85
C GLU A 84 9.04 1.32 17.77
N LYS A 85 8.79 1.29 19.07
CA LYS A 85 9.78 0.92 20.09
C LYS A 85 10.41 -0.38 19.61
N PRO A 86 11.74 -0.46 19.42
CA PRO A 86 12.36 -1.60 18.77
C PRO A 86 11.96 -2.87 19.52
N ALA A 87 11.12 -3.68 18.86
CA ALA A 87 10.77 -4.99 19.33
C ALA A 87 12.08 -5.77 19.54
N ALA A 88 12.20 -6.38 20.71
CA ALA A 88 13.35 -7.20 21.06
C ALA A 88 13.69 -8.17 19.92
N SER A 89 14.99 -8.23 19.59
CA SER A 89 15.54 -8.98 18.47
C SER A 89 14.84 -10.32 18.21
N PRO A 90 14.28 -10.55 17.01
CA PRO A 90 13.84 -11.88 16.63
C PRO A 90 15.07 -12.77 16.47
N ARG A 91 15.02 -13.95 17.08
CA ARG A 91 16.03 -15.01 16.93
C ARG A 91 16.36 -15.18 15.44
N THR A 92 17.63 -15.02 15.12
CA THR A 92 18.23 -15.23 13.80
C THR A 92 17.94 -16.65 13.29
N GLY A 93 16.95 -16.77 12.42
CA GLY A 93 16.74 -17.90 11.51
C GLY A 93 17.09 -17.49 10.06
N PRO A 94 17.23 -18.45 9.14
CA PRO A 94 17.88 -18.26 7.83
C PRO A 94 16.94 -17.57 6.82
N VAL A 95 16.53 -16.33 7.11
CA VAL A 95 15.67 -15.51 6.23
C VAL A 95 16.44 -14.30 5.68
N HIS A 96 17.73 -14.16 6.00
CA HIS A 96 18.53 -12.99 5.62
C HIS A 96 19.17 -13.03 4.23
N GLU A 97 18.98 -14.10 3.46
CA GLU A 97 19.67 -14.25 2.17
C GLU A 97 18.86 -13.75 0.95
N ILE A 98 17.52 -13.67 1.04
CA ILE A 98 16.69 -13.39 -0.15
C ILE A 98 16.53 -11.88 -0.42
N SER A 99 16.57 -11.04 0.62
CA SER A 99 16.40 -9.59 0.48
C SER A 99 17.61 -8.87 -0.10
N ASN A 100 18.83 -9.40 0.15
CA ASN A 100 20.06 -8.83 -0.39
C ASN A 100 20.20 -9.07 -1.90
N VAL A 101 19.71 -10.21 -2.41
CA VAL A 101 19.73 -10.53 -3.85
C VAL A 101 18.82 -9.60 -4.64
N LYS A 102 17.59 -9.36 -4.16
CA LYS A 102 16.66 -8.42 -4.82
C LYS A 102 17.18 -6.99 -4.83
N ARG A 103 17.82 -6.52 -3.75
CA ARG A 103 18.42 -5.18 -3.69
C ARG A 103 19.59 -5.02 -4.66
N TRP A 104 20.44 -6.04 -4.79
CA TRP A 104 21.58 -6.01 -5.73
C TRP A 104 21.15 -5.94 -7.19
N ILE A 105 20.10 -6.67 -7.58
CA ILE A 105 19.58 -6.64 -8.95
C ILE A 105 19.04 -5.24 -9.30
N VAL A 106 18.29 -4.63 -8.38
CA VAL A 106 17.76 -3.28 -8.58
C VAL A 106 18.91 -2.27 -8.72
N ILE A 107 19.92 -2.32 -7.85
CA ILE A 107 21.07 -1.40 -7.91
C ILE A 107 21.84 -1.57 -9.23
N ALA A 108 22.09 -2.80 -9.67
CA ALA A 108 22.79 -3.07 -10.93
C ALA A 108 22.02 -2.54 -12.14
N PHE A 109 20.69 -2.69 -12.15
CA PHE A 109 19.85 -2.17 -13.24
C PHE A 109 19.86 -0.63 -13.28
N THR A 110 19.70 0.03 -12.14
CA THR A 110 19.73 1.50 -12.07
C THR A 110 21.07 2.06 -12.53
N LEU A 111 22.18 1.45 -12.11
CA LEU A 111 23.52 1.87 -12.56
C LEU A 111 23.73 1.66 -14.07
N GLY A 112 23.22 0.56 -14.62
CA GLY A 112 23.29 0.29 -16.07
C GLY A 112 22.52 1.33 -16.89
N VAL A 113 21.32 1.71 -16.45
CA VAL A 113 20.50 2.75 -17.13
C VAL A 113 21.20 4.10 -17.08
N ILE A 114 21.77 4.48 -15.93
CA ILE A 114 22.50 5.75 -15.79
C ILE A 114 23.75 5.76 -16.69
N ALA A 115 24.54 4.69 -16.70
CA ALA A 115 25.73 4.59 -17.55
C ALA A 115 25.37 4.62 -19.05
N GLY A 116 24.27 3.97 -19.44
CA GLY A 116 23.76 4.00 -20.82
C GLY A 116 23.29 5.40 -21.23
N ALA A 117 22.57 6.10 -20.35
CA ALA A 117 22.10 7.46 -20.59
C ALA A 117 23.27 8.44 -20.73
N ILE A 118 24.31 8.33 -19.89
CA ILE A 118 25.51 9.15 -19.98
C ILE A 118 26.27 8.87 -21.29
N SER A 119 26.40 7.60 -21.67
CA SER A 119 27.08 7.22 -22.92
C SER A 119 26.34 7.76 -24.16
N LEU A 120 25.01 7.72 -24.15
CA LEU A 120 24.19 8.26 -25.23
C LEU A 120 24.29 9.80 -25.31
N TRP A 121 24.37 10.47 -24.16
CA TRP A 121 24.50 11.93 -24.09
C TRP A 121 25.88 12.43 -24.55
N LEU A 122 26.94 11.63 -24.40
CA LEU A 122 28.28 11.95 -24.90
C LEU A 122 28.46 11.70 -26.41
N LEU A 123 27.53 10.96 -27.04
CA LEU A 123 27.56 10.64 -28.47
C LEU A 123 26.62 11.53 -29.31
N LEU A 124 25.85 12.41 -28.66
CA LEU A 124 24.96 13.41 -29.25
C LEU A 124 25.58 14.81 -29.16
#